data_AF-A0A962AHX4-F1
#
_entry.id   AF-A0A962AHX4-F1
#
_cell.length_a   1.000
_cell.length_b   1.000
_cell.length_c   1.000
_cell.angle_alpha   90.00
_cell.angle_beta   90.00
_cell.angle_gamma   90.00
#
_symmetry.space_group_name_H-M   'P 1'
#
loop_
_entity.id
_entity.type
_entity.pdbx_description
1 polymer ?
#
loop_
_entity_poly.entity_id
_entity_poly.type
_entity_poly.pdbx_seq_one_letter_code
_entity_poly.pdbx_strand_id
1 'polypeptide(L)' 'WFIGVQFHPELKSRPADPHPLFVSFIKAALAQSRLV' A
#
# COMPACT_ATOMS: atom_id res chain seq x y z
N TRP A 1 -5.38 -9.42 0.13
CA TRP A 1 -4.04 -8.86 -0.13
C TRP A 1 -3.18 -9.11 1.10
N PHE A 2 -1.98 -9.67 0.94
CA PHE A 2 -1.07 -9.97 2.06
C PHE A 2 0.38 -9.91 1.58
N ILE A 3 1.19 -9.04 2.19
CA ILE A 3 2.62 -8.84 1.88
C ILE A 3 3.36 -8.55 3.19
N GLY A 4 4.55 -9.14 3.35
CA GLY A 4 5.51 -8.80 4.41
C GLY A 4 6.87 -8.44 3.81
N VAL A 5 7.56 -7.48 4.41
CA VAL A 5 8.90 -7.04 4.00
C VAL A 5 9.82 -6.95 5.21
N GLN A 6 11.12 -7.19 5.00
CA GLN A 6 12.14 -7.09 6.06
C GLN A 6 12.83 -5.72 6.10
N PHE A 7 12.55 -4.85 5.14
CA PHE A 7 13.07 -3.48 5.08
C PHE A 7 11.97 -2.48 5.49
N HIS A 8 12.36 -1.20 5.60
CA HIS A 8 11.49 -0.10 6.05
C HIS A 8 10.99 0.75 4.84
N PRO A 9 9.93 0.34 4.12
CA PRO A 9 9.40 1.08 2.96
C PRO A 9 8.85 2.46 3.33
N GLU A 10 8.44 2.67 4.58
CA GLU A 10 7.93 3.94 5.10
C GLU A 10 8.96 5.06 5.02
N LEU A 11 10.24 4.74 5.23
CA LEU A 11 11.31 5.75 5.18
C LEU A 11 11.52 6.32 3.78
N LYS A 12 11.11 5.58 2.75
CA LYS A 12 11.22 5.95 1.33
C LYS A 12 9.95 6.59 0.76
N SER A 13 8.82 6.58 1.48
CA SER A 13 7.56 7.17 1.00
C SER A 13 7.55 8.69 1.17
N ARG A 14 7.05 9.44 0.19
CA ARG A 14 6.89 10.91 0.24
C ARG A 14 5.50 11.32 -0.27
N PRO A 15 4.97 12.51 0.10
CA PRO A 15 3.63 12.92 -0.32
C PRO A 15 3.42 12.95 -1.85
N ALA A 16 4.42 13.40 -2.61
CA ALA A 16 4.38 13.45 -4.07
C ALA A 16 4.85 12.14 -4.75
N ASP A 17 5.49 11.24 -3.99
CA ASP A 17 6.01 9.96 -4.47
C ASP A 17 5.74 8.86 -3.42
N PRO A 18 4.48 8.41 -3.31
CA PRO A 18 4.10 7.42 -2.30
C PRO A 18 4.63 6.04 -2.68
N HIS A 19 5.17 5.32 -1.70
CA HIS A 19 5.76 4.00 -1.96
C HIS A 19 4.70 3.04 -2.54
N PRO A 20 5.01 2.30 -3.63
CA PRO A 20 4.04 1.45 -4.34
C PRO A 20 3.34 0.40 -3.47
N LEU A 21 4.04 -0.11 -2.44
CA LEU A 21 3.45 -1.04 -1.46
C LEU A 21 2.22 -0.44 -0.77
N PHE A 22 2.28 0.80 -0.29
CA PHE A 22 1.15 1.43 0.39
C PHE A 22 0.03 1.76 -0.59
N VAL A 23 0.37 2.25 -1.80
CA VAL A 23 -0.62 2.53 -2.84
C VAL A 23 -1.40 1.27 -3.23
N SER A 24 -0.69 0.16 -3.45
CA SER A 24 -1.33 -1.11 -3.83
C SER A 24 -2.16 -1.71 -2.70
N PHE A 25 -1.73 -1.57 -1.44
CA PHE A 25 -2.51 -1.97 -0.28
C PHE A 25 -3.85 -1.25 -0.23
N ILE A 26 -3.85 0.09 -0.32
CA ILE A 26 -5.08 0.89 -0.25
C ILE A 26 -5.99 0.60 -1.45
N LYS A 27 -5.44 0.44 -2.66
CA LYS A 27 -6.23 0.03 -3.83
C LYS A 27 -6.92 -1.32 -3.62
N ALA A 28 -6.20 -2.31 -3.07
CA ALA A 28 -6.78 -3.61 -2.76
C ALA A 28 -7.87 -3.53 -1.67
N ALA A 29 -7.66 -2.70 -0.65
CA ALA A 29 -8.66 -2.46 0.39
C ALA A 29 -9.92 -1.79 -0.16
N LEU A 30 -9.76 -0.78 -1.04
CA LEU A 30 -10.88 -0.13 -1.72
C LEU A 30 -11.65 -1.09 -2.63
N ALA A 31 -10.95 -1.96 -3.37
CA ALA A 31 -11.59 -2.97 -4.19
C ALA A 31 -12.40 -3.97 -3.33
N GLN A 32 -11.84 -4.43 -2.21
CA GLN A 32 -12.53 -5.30 -1.27
C GLN A 32 -13.74 -4.63 -0.64
N SER A 33 -13.62 -3.35 -0.25
CA SER A 33 -14.72 -2.59 0.37
C SER A 33 -15.87 -2.31 -0.60
N ARG A 34 -15.66 -2.37 -1.91
CA ARG A 34 -16.70 -2.15 -2.94
C ARG A 34 -17.39 -3.45 -3.36
N LEU A 35 -16.96 -4.59 -2.85
CA LEU A 35 -17.56 -5.91 -3.12
C LEU A 35 -18.63 -6.29 -2.10
N VAL A 36 -19.12 -5.32 -1.32
CA VAL A 36 -20.25 -5.43 -0.38
C VAL A 36 -21.34 -4.45 -0.72
#